data_AF-A0A528BY18-F1
#
_entry.id   AF-A0A528BY18-F1
#
_cell.length_a   1.000
_cell.length_b   1.000
_cell.length_c   1.000
_cell.angle_alpha   90.00
_cell.angle_beta   90.00
_cell.angle_gamma   90.00
#
_symmetry.space_group_name_H-M   'P 1'
#
loop_
_entity.id
_entity.type
_entity.pdbx_description
1 polymer ?
#
loop_
_entity_poly.entity_id
_entity_poly.type
_entity_poly.pdbx_seq_one_letter_code
_entity_poly.pdbx_strand_id
1 'polypeptide(L)'
;LIRQTEAELIAQGAALGAIYAQEVRDAGVAIEKLGAAVPADSATDPDSPYRPIEPRLDLASDYVLPARPPAITATATDPAVAAIGARLSGILAETQKTTLAGFRLLDPKGVVIAGREEIGLSLGAVEEVRQALAGRYASALRQRISDEPPPSLYSVSRGTRVRVFVAMPVAVDGKVAGVVYLSRTPNNIVKHLYGERGKVGLAAIAILGGTLLIGLVFLRTVSRPIYALMERTKRIAAGDRDAI
;
A
#
# COMPACT_ATOMS: atom_id res chain seq x y z
N LEU A 1 4.91 -1.11 3.52
CA LEU A 1 3.52 -1.65 3.55
C LEU A 1 2.48 -0.67 3.03
N ILE A 2 2.52 0.62 3.42
CA ILE A 2 1.60 1.64 2.87
C ILE A 2 1.81 1.79 1.36
N ARG A 3 3.03 2.15 0.91
CA ARG A 3 3.39 2.21 -0.52
C ARG A 3 3.09 0.92 -1.27
N GLN A 4 3.33 -0.24 -0.65
CA GLN A 4 2.98 -1.53 -1.25
C GLN A 4 1.47 -1.69 -1.43
N THR A 5 0.68 -1.33 -0.42
CA THR A 5 -0.79 -1.38 -0.51
C THR A 5 -1.28 -0.42 -1.58
N GLU A 6 -0.72 0.78 -1.65
CA GLU A 6 -1.03 1.75 -2.71
C GLU A 6 -0.66 1.19 -4.10
N ALA A 7 0.52 0.58 -4.26
CA ALA A 7 0.94 -0.05 -5.50
C ALA A 7 -0.01 -1.18 -5.95
N GLU A 8 -0.44 -2.03 -5.01
CA GLU A 8 -1.43 -3.08 -5.28
C GLU A 8 -2.78 -2.49 -5.71
N LEU A 9 -3.22 -1.40 -5.07
CA LEU A 9 -4.45 -0.70 -5.44
C LEU A 9 -4.32 0.04 -6.78
N ILE A 10 -3.15 0.59 -7.10
CA ILE A 10 -2.85 1.17 -8.42
C ILE A 10 -2.97 0.07 -9.49
N ALA A 11 -2.33 -1.08 -9.30
CA ALA A 11 -2.38 -2.18 -10.26
C ALA A 11 -3.81 -2.70 -10.49
N GLN A 12 -4.57 -2.91 -9.41
CA GLN A 12 -5.98 -3.33 -9.49
C GLN A 12 -6.86 -2.24 -10.13
N GLY A 13 -6.64 -0.98 -9.77
CA GLY A 13 -7.34 0.17 -10.34
C GLY A 13 -7.09 0.30 -11.83
N ALA A 14 -5.85 0.09 -12.29
CA ALA A 14 -5.48 0.19 -13.69
C ALA A 14 -6.14 -0.91 -14.53
N ALA A 15 -6.15 -2.15 -14.03
CA ALA A 15 -6.81 -3.26 -14.69
C ALA A 15 -8.33 -3.05 -14.78
N LEU A 16 -8.99 -2.71 -13.66
CA LEU A 16 -10.43 -2.43 -13.64
C LEU A 16 -10.79 -1.19 -14.46
N GLY A 17 -9.94 -0.16 -14.45
CA GLY A 17 -10.10 1.06 -15.24
C GLY A 17 -10.02 0.77 -16.73
N ALA A 18 -9.11 -0.10 -17.18
CA ALA A 18 -9.02 -0.50 -18.57
C ALA A 18 -10.27 -1.27 -19.03
N ILE A 19 -10.79 -2.19 -18.20
CA ILE A 19 -12.04 -2.92 -18.47
C ILE A 19 -13.22 -1.94 -18.53
N TYR A 20 -13.31 -1.00 -17.57
CA TYR A 20 -14.37 0.00 -17.56
C TYR A 20 -14.30 0.92 -18.80
N ALA A 21 -13.11 1.38 -19.17
CA ALA A 21 -12.92 2.17 -20.39
C ALA A 21 -13.38 1.39 -21.64
N GLN A 22 -13.16 0.07 -21.68
CA GLN A 22 -13.62 -0.78 -22.77
C GLN A 22 -15.15 -0.86 -22.83
N GLU A 23 -15.81 -1.10 -21.70
CA GLU A 23 -17.28 -1.14 -21.63
C GLU A 23 -17.94 0.19 -22.05
N VAL A 24 -17.29 1.32 -21.76
CA VAL A 24 -17.75 2.65 -22.19
C VAL A 24 -17.65 2.81 -23.71
N ARG A 25 -16.53 2.34 -24.31
CA ARG A 25 -16.34 2.33 -25.78
C ARG A 25 -17.37 1.43 -26.45
N ASP A 26 -17.55 0.22 -25.95
CA ASP A 26 -18.46 -0.78 -26.53
C ASP A 26 -19.93 -0.35 -26.41
N ALA A 27 -20.28 0.38 -25.35
CA ALA A 27 -21.61 0.96 -25.18
C ALA A 27 -21.85 2.21 -26.06
N GLY A 28 -20.83 2.71 -26.77
CA GLY A 28 -20.95 3.89 -27.63
C GLY A 28 -21.34 5.16 -26.87
N VAL A 29 -20.85 5.34 -25.63
CA VAL A 29 -21.18 6.51 -24.82
C VAL A 29 -20.61 7.76 -25.50
N ALA A 30 -21.51 8.70 -25.83
CA ALA A 30 -21.14 9.93 -26.53
C ALA A 30 -20.14 10.79 -25.72
N ILE A 31 -19.19 11.42 -26.40
CA ILE A 31 -18.08 12.18 -25.77
C ILE A 31 -18.55 13.40 -24.96
N GLU A 32 -19.76 13.88 -25.22
CA GLU A 32 -20.43 14.97 -24.48
C GLU A 32 -20.94 14.51 -23.11
N LYS A 33 -21.13 13.20 -22.93
CA LYS A 33 -21.54 12.60 -21.65
C LYS A 33 -20.35 12.30 -20.74
N LEU A 34 -19.13 12.33 -21.28
CA LEU A 34 -17.90 12.19 -20.50
C LEU A 34 -17.59 13.48 -19.74
N GLY A 35 -16.74 13.35 -18.72
CA GLY A 35 -16.36 14.42 -17.81
C GLY A 35 -15.24 15.32 -18.34
N ALA A 36 -14.40 15.80 -17.42
CA ALA A 36 -13.30 16.69 -17.75
C ALA A 36 -12.29 16.06 -18.70
N ALA A 37 -11.57 16.90 -19.45
CA ALA A 37 -10.40 16.47 -20.19
C ALA A 37 -9.31 15.99 -19.23
N VAL A 38 -8.67 14.88 -19.55
CA VAL A 38 -7.54 14.36 -18.78
C VAL A 38 -6.34 15.28 -19.02
N PRO A 39 -5.75 15.87 -17.97
CA PRO A 39 -4.59 16.74 -18.13
C PRO A 39 -3.43 15.99 -18.82
N ALA A 40 -2.71 16.71 -19.69
CA ALA A 40 -1.38 16.28 -20.09
C ALA A 40 -0.44 16.51 -18.90
N ASP A 41 0.15 15.44 -18.37
CA ASP A 41 1.12 15.57 -17.27
C ASP A 41 2.36 16.29 -17.80
N SER A 42 2.62 17.51 -17.33
CA SER A 42 3.72 18.35 -17.81
C SER A 42 5.10 17.75 -17.55
N ALA A 43 5.20 16.76 -16.67
CA ALA A 43 6.42 16.04 -16.32
C ALA A 43 6.66 14.78 -17.18
N THR A 44 5.67 14.36 -17.97
CA THR A 44 5.78 13.20 -18.85
C THR A 44 5.84 13.69 -20.28
N ASP A 45 6.71 13.09 -21.08
CA ASP A 45 6.74 13.34 -22.53
C ASP A 45 5.31 13.19 -23.11
N PRO A 46 4.72 14.25 -23.70
CA PRO A 46 3.38 14.20 -24.28
C PRO A 46 3.22 13.10 -25.32
N ASP A 47 4.32 12.74 -26.00
CA ASP A 47 4.36 11.72 -27.06
C ASP A 47 4.62 10.31 -26.50
N SER A 48 4.92 10.16 -25.20
CA SER A 48 5.07 8.85 -24.57
C SER A 48 3.71 8.16 -24.40
N PRO A 49 3.55 6.92 -24.91
CA PRO A 49 2.35 6.13 -24.66
C PRO A 49 2.28 5.61 -23.21
N TYR A 50 3.37 5.69 -22.46
CA TYR A 50 3.47 5.20 -21.09
C TYR A 50 3.26 6.30 -20.07
N ARG A 51 2.32 6.07 -19.14
CA ARG A 51 2.00 6.95 -18.00
C ARG A 51 2.00 6.15 -16.70
N PRO A 52 3.18 5.75 -16.17
CA PRO A 52 3.26 4.99 -14.94
C PRO A 52 2.79 5.84 -13.75
N ILE A 53 2.04 5.22 -12.84
CA ILE A 53 1.62 5.83 -11.58
C ILE A 53 2.45 5.19 -10.47
N GLU A 54 3.34 5.98 -9.86
CA GLU A 54 4.17 5.52 -8.75
C GLU A 54 3.47 5.70 -7.40
N PRO A 55 3.56 4.74 -6.47
CA PRO A 55 3.04 4.88 -5.12
C PRO A 55 3.85 5.94 -4.34
N ARG A 56 3.15 6.90 -3.74
CA ARG A 56 3.75 8.04 -3.03
C ARG A 56 3.43 8.10 -1.53
N LEU A 57 2.43 7.38 -1.05
CA LEU A 57 1.96 7.47 0.32
C LEU A 57 2.98 6.93 1.33
N ASP A 58 3.26 7.70 2.36
CA ASP A 58 4.17 7.35 3.44
C ASP A 58 3.61 7.79 4.79
N LEU A 59 3.47 6.84 5.71
CA LEU A 59 2.93 7.08 7.04
C LEU A 59 3.81 8.03 7.88
N ALA A 60 5.11 8.11 7.56
CA ALA A 60 6.04 8.97 8.30
C ALA A 60 5.91 10.45 7.91
N SER A 61 5.52 10.75 6.67
CA SER A 61 5.45 12.13 6.15
C SER A 61 4.04 12.62 5.87
N ASP A 62 3.10 11.72 5.56
CA ASP A 62 1.74 12.11 5.18
C ASP A 62 0.79 12.19 6.37
N TYR A 63 -0.10 13.18 6.33
CA TYR A 63 -1.16 13.32 7.30
C TYR A 63 -2.23 12.24 7.12
N VAL A 64 -2.59 11.59 8.23
CA VAL A 64 -3.75 10.72 8.28
C VAL A 64 -5.01 11.59 8.36
N LEU A 65 -5.72 11.69 7.25
CA LEU A 65 -6.98 12.41 7.15
C LEU A 65 -8.08 11.76 8.00
N PRO A 66 -9.14 12.49 8.37
CA PRO A 66 -10.33 11.91 8.96
C PRO A 66 -10.96 10.82 8.08
N ALA A 67 -11.85 10.05 8.69
CA ALA A 67 -12.64 9.06 7.97
C ALA A 67 -13.29 9.67 6.73
N ARG A 68 -13.43 8.86 5.68
CA ARG A 68 -14.03 9.30 4.41
C ARG A 68 -15.45 9.82 4.70
N PRO A 69 -15.81 11.04 4.23
CA PRO A 69 -17.19 11.52 4.29
C PRO A 69 -18.17 10.50 3.71
N PRO A 70 -19.40 10.40 4.25
CA PRO A 70 -20.41 9.51 3.69
C PRO A 70 -20.82 9.95 2.28
N ALA A 71 -21.33 9.00 1.49
CA ALA A 71 -21.93 9.33 0.20
C ALA A 71 -23.21 10.16 0.39
N ILE A 72 -23.46 11.06 -0.55
CA ILE A 72 -24.65 11.94 -0.54
C ILE A 72 -25.61 11.55 -1.66
N THR A 73 -26.88 11.98 -1.56
CA THR A 73 -27.86 11.77 -2.63
C THR A 73 -27.34 12.37 -3.95
N ALA A 74 -27.43 11.59 -5.03
CA ALA A 74 -27.00 12.00 -6.36
C ALA A 74 -28.18 12.35 -7.27
N THR A 75 -27.87 13.06 -8.36
CA THR A 75 -28.74 13.09 -9.53
C THR A 75 -28.73 11.72 -10.21
N ALA A 76 -29.82 11.38 -10.89
CA ALA A 76 -29.93 10.11 -11.62
C ALA A 76 -28.76 9.89 -12.60
N THR A 77 -28.18 8.68 -12.54
CA THR A 77 -27.17 8.20 -13.47
C THR A 77 -27.78 7.93 -14.84
N ASP A 78 -27.01 8.17 -15.91
CA ASP A 78 -27.41 7.79 -17.26
C ASP A 78 -27.65 6.26 -17.35
N PRO A 79 -28.81 5.81 -17.86
CA PRO A 79 -29.12 4.38 -17.98
C PRO A 79 -28.04 3.56 -18.70
N ALA A 80 -27.37 4.13 -19.71
CA ALA A 80 -26.30 3.46 -20.43
C ALA A 80 -25.08 3.18 -19.52
N VAL A 81 -24.74 4.14 -18.65
CA VAL A 81 -23.62 4.02 -17.70
C VAL A 81 -24.01 3.11 -16.53
N ALA A 82 -25.26 3.16 -16.07
CA ALA A 82 -25.77 2.22 -15.07
C ALA A 82 -25.71 0.76 -15.57
N ALA A 83 -26.00 0.51 -16.86
CA ALA A 83 -25.90 -0.82 -17.45
C ALA A 83 -24.45 -1.36 -17.47
N ILE A 84 -23.46 -0.48 -17.67
CA ILE A 84 -22.04 -0.84 -17.53
C ILE A 84 -21.74 -1.28 -16.10
N GLY A 85 -22.20 -0.51 -15.11
CA GLY A 85 -22.04 -0.86 -13.70
C GLY A 85 -22.64 -2.23 -13.35
N ALA A 86 -23.83 -2.55 -13.89
CA ALA A 86 -24.47 -3.85 -13.70
C ALA A 86 -23.62 -5.01 -14.27
N ARG A 87 -23.03 -4.85 -15.45
CA ARG A 87 -22.15 -5.87 -16.06
C ARG A 87 -20.86 -6.09 -15.26
N LEU A 88 -20.27 -5.02 -14.75
CA LEU A 88 -19.00 -5.08 -14.00
C LEU A 88 -19.15 -5.52 -12.54
N SER A 89 -20.36 -5.48 -11.99
CA SER A 89 -20.63 -5.80 -10.58
C SER A 89 -20.15 -7.21 -10.18
N GLY A 90 -20.33 -8.21 -11.05
CA GLY A 90 -19.85 -9.58 -10.81
C GLY A 90 -18.33 -9.66 -10.70
N ILE A 91 -17.61 -8.97 -11.60
CA ILE A 91 -16.14 -8.91 -11.60
C ILE A 91 -15.63 -8.26 -10.31
N LEU A 92 -16.26 -7.17 -9.87
CA LEU A 92 -15.89 -6.49 -8.62
C LEU A 92 -16.08 -7.40 -7.41
N ALA A 93 -17.20 -8.14 -7.36
CA ALA A 93 -17.50 -9.05 -6.26
C ALA A 93 -16.46 -10.18 -6.16
N GLU A 94 -16.11 -10.83 -7.28
CA GLU A 94 -15.07 -11.87 -7.28
C GLU A 94 -13.67 -11.33 -6.97
N THR A 95 -13.35 -10.14 -7.48
CA THR A 95 -12.07 -9.47 -7.19
C THR A 95 -11.96 -9.13 -5.70
N GLN A 96 -13.05 -8.66 -5.09
CA GLN A 96 -13.10 -8.36 -3.65
C GLN A 96 -12.90 -9.59 -2.78
N LYS A 97 -13.43 -10.76 -3.16
CA LYS A 97 -13.22 -12.01 -2.39
C LYS A 97 -11.74 -12.39 -2.28
N THR A 98 -10.97 -12.14 -3.34
CA THR A 98 -9.55 -12.51 -3.39
C THR A 98 -8.66 -11.43 -2.78
N THR A 99 -8.90 -10.17 -3.11
CA THR A 99 -8.01 -9.05 -2.74
C THR A 99 -8.34 -8.44 -1.38
N LEU A 100 -9.59 -8.58 -0.93
CA LEU A 100 -10.15 -7.88 0.23
C LEU A 100 -10.12 -6.35 0.11
N ALA A 101 -9.85 -5.81 -1.07
CA ALA A 101 -9.99 -4.39 -1.35
C ALA A 101 -11.49 -4.06 -1.52
N GLY A 102 -11.90 -2.88 -1.05
CA GLY A 102 -13.22 -2.35 -1.33
C GLY A 102 -13.19 -1.56 -2.63
N PHE A 103 -14.14 -1.83 -3.52
CA PHE A 103 -14.23 -1.21 -4.84
C PHE A 103 -15.54 -0.44 -5.01
N ARG A 104 -15.45 0.71 -5.68
CA ARG A 104 -16.57 1.47 -6.23
C ARG A 104 -16.19 1.96 -7.61
N LEU A 105 -17.05 1.71 -8.59
CA LEU A 105 -16.97 2.34 -9.90
C LEU A 105 -17.92 3.53 -9.92
N LEU A 106 -17.45 4.66 -10.42
CA LEU A 106 -18.20 5.90 -10.46
C LEU A 106 -18.36 6.37 -11.90
N ASP A 107 -19.49 7.01 -12.19
CA ASP A 107 -19.74 7.70 -13.46
C ASP A 107 -18.93 9.02 -13.55
N PRO A 108 -18.96 9.74 -14.69
CA PRO A 108 -18.28 11.03 -14.85
C PRO A 108 -18.76 12.15 -13.91
N LYS A 109 -19.85 11.94 -13.15
CA LYS A 109 -20.39 12.88 -12.17
C LYS A 109 -20.06 12.46 -10.73
N GLY A 110 -19.33 11.36 -10.55
CA GLY A 110 -18.97 10.82 -9.24
C GLY A 110 -20.09 10.03 -8.56
N VAL A 111 -21.09 9.55 -9.31
CA VAL A 111 -22.15 8.68 -8.79
C VAL A 111 -21.70 7.23 -8.87
N VAL A 112 -21.87 6.46 -7.79
CA VAL A 112 -21.47 5.05 -7.74
C VAL A 112 -22.40 4.22 -8.62
N ILE A 113 -21.85 3.55 -9.63
CA ILE A 113 -22.59 2.70 -10.57
C ILE A 113 -22.40 1.20 -10.28
N ALA A 114 -21.33 0.84 -9.56
CA ALA A 114 -21.07 -0.53 -9.14
C ALA A 114 -20.21 -0.55 -7.87
N GLY A 115 -20.40 -1.57 -7.06
CA GLY A 115 -19.74 -1.75 -5.77
C GLY A 115 -20.64 -2.50 -4.81
N ARG A 116 -20.14 -2.79 -3.61
CA ARG A 116 -20.94 -3.52 -2.59
C ARG A 116 -22.05 -2.65 -1.98
N GLU A 117 -21.79 -1.34 -1.85
CA GLU A 117 -22.61 -0.38 -1.13
C GLU A 117 -22.62 0.96 -1.87
N GLU A 118 -23.57 1.83 -1.51
CA GLU A 118 -23.67 3.22 -1.99
C GLU A 118 -23.99 3.38 -3.49
N ILE A 119 -24.44 2.32 -4.18
CA ILE A 119 -24.90 2.40 -5.57
C ILE A 119 -26.00 3.46 -5.69
N GLY A 120 -25.86 4.37 -6.65
CA GLY A 120 -26.76 5.51 -6.86
C GLY A 120 -26.49 6.73 -5.96
N LEU A 121 -25.54 6.65 -5.04
CA LEU A 121 -25.09 7.80 -4.24
C LEU A 121 -23.84 8.44 -4.85
N SER A 122 -23.61 9.71 -4.53
CA SER A 122 -22.46 10.47 -5.01
C SER A 122 -21.33 10.50 -3.99
N LEU A 123 -20.11 10.29 -4.51
CA LEU A 123 -18.85 10.52 -3.82
C LEU A 123 -18.08 11.69 -4.40
N GLY A 124 -18.68 12.52 -5.27
CA GLY A 124 -18.00 13.65 -5.91
C GLY A 124 -17.47 14.71 -4.92
N ALA A 125 -17.99 14.74 -3.69
CA ALA A 125 -17.50 15.62 -2.63
C ALA A 125 -16.18 15.14 -1.99
N VAL A 126 -15.86 13.84 -2.09
CA VAL A 126 -14.63 13.25 -1.56
C VAL A 126 -13.43 13.77 -2.35
N GLU A 127 -12.41 14.28 -1.65
CA GLU A 127 -11.25 14.97 -2.26
C GLU A 127 -10.58 14.15 -3.35
N GLU A 128 -10.26 12.89 -3.04
CA GLU A 128 -9.59 11.96 -3.92
C GLU A 128 -10.42 11.70 -5.18
N VAL A 129 -11.73 11.55 -5.02
CA VAL A 129 -12.66 11.35 -6.13
C VAL A 129 -12.74 12.60 -7.00
N ARG A 130 -12.77 13.80 -6.40
CA ARG A 130 -12.85 15.05 -7.14
C ARG A 130 -11.60 15.29 -7.99
N GLN A 131 -10.42 14.98 -7.47
CA GLN A 131 -9.17 15.04 -8.23
C GLN A 131 -9.18 14.04 -9.41
N ALA A 132 -9.68 12.82 -9.18
CA ALA A 132 -9.84 11.82 -10.24
C ALA A 132 -10.89 12.21 -11.29
N LEU A 133 -11.99 12.85 -10.89
CA LEU A 133 -12.97 13.41 -11.83
C LEU A 133 -12.38 14.55 -12.67
N ALA A 134 -11.36 15.25 -12.15
CA ALA A 134 -10.55 16.21 -12.90
C ALA A 134 -9.40 15.56 -13.71
N GLY A 135 -9.40 14.22 -13.82
CA GLY A 135 -8.44 13.46 -14.62
C GLY A 135 -7.10 13.17 -13.95
N ARG A 136 -6.96 13.39 -12.64
CA ARG A 136 -5.70 13.19 -11.91
C ARG A 136 -5.80 12.05 -10.90
N TYR A 137 -4.81 11.18 -10.91
CA TYR A 137 -4.68 10.17 -9.86
C TYR A 137 -4.59 10.83 -8.46
N ALA A 138 -5.34 10.28 -7.50
CA ALA A 138 -5.28 10.70 -6.12
C ALA A 138 -5.27 9.51 -5.16
N SER A 139 -4.58 9.69 -4.04
CA SER A 139 -4.46 8.71 -2.99
C SER A 139 -4.40 9.40 -1.63
N ALA A 140 -4.87 8.71 -0.59
CA ALA A 140 -4.88 9.26 0.76
C ALA A 140 -4.83 8.19 1.84
N LEU A 141 -4.28 8.57 2.99
CA LEU A 141 -4.42 7.85 4.25
C LEU A 141 -5.58 8.43 5.04
N ARG A 142 -6.56 7.60 5.38
CA ARG A 142 -7.70 8.01 6.20
C ARG A 142 -7.85 7.15 7.43
N GLN A 143 -8.37 7.74 8.51
CA GLN A 143 -8.72 7.00 9.72
C GLN A 143 -9.74 5.90 9.42
N ARG A 144 -9.48 4.71 9.95
CA ARG A 144 -10.40 3.58 9.90
C ARG A 144 -11.42 3.68 11.03
N ILE A 145 -12.69 3.81 10.68
CA ILE A 145 -13.80 3.51 11.59
C ILE A 145 -14.05 2.00 11.50
N SER A 146 -14.08 1.32 12.63
CA SER A 146 -14.37 -0.12 12.73
C SER A 146 -15.56 -0.29 13.65
N ASP A 147 -16.58 -1.02 13.20
CA ASP A 147 -17.78 -1.31 13.99
C ASP A 147 -17.56 -2.48 14.97
N GLU A 148 -16.37 -3.09 14.94
CA GLU A 148 -15.95 -4.13 15.86
C GLU A 148 -15.31 -3.55 17.14
N PRO A 149 -15.57 -4.15 18.32
CA PRO A 149 -14.98 -3.68 19.56
C PRO A 149 -13.44 -3.66 19.49
N PRO A 150 -12.79 -2.67 20.12
CA PRO A 150 -11.34 -2.61 20.16
C PRO A 150 -10.82 -3.93 20.75
N PRO A 151 -9.81 -4.57 20.14
CA PRO A 151 -9.22 -5.76 20.72
C PRO A 151 -8.75 -5.53 22.17
N SER A 152 -8.64 -6.62 22.91
CA SER A 152 -7.95 -6.63 24.20
C SER A 152 -6.56 -6.01 24.11
N LEU A 153 -6.10 -5.45 25.23
CA LEU A 153 -4.92 -4.59 25.40
C LEU A 153 -3.57 -5.19 24.90
N TYR A 154 -3.55 -6.46 24.48
CA TYR A 154 -2.37 -7.15 23.98
C TYR A 154 -2.31 -7.27 22.44
N SER A 155 -3.29 -6.75 21.70
CA SER A 155 -3.30 -6.77 20.23
C SER A 155 -2.55 -5.58 19.63
N VAL A 156 -1.25 -5.48 19.91
CA VAL A 156 -0.32 -4.59 19.18
C VAL A 156 -0.23 -5.00 17.69
N SER A 157 -0.79 -6.16 17.32
CA SER A 157 -0.80 -6.72 15.97
C SER A 157 -1.93 -6.28 15.01
N ARG A 158 -2.67 -5.20 15.31
CA ARG A 158 -3.65 -4.60 14.37
C ARG A 158 -3.44 -3.10 14.15
N GLY A 159 -2.20 -2.66 14.32
CA GLY A 159 -1.76 -1.26 14.39
C GLY A 159 -1.68 -0.48 13.08
N THR A 160 -2.74 -0.49 12.26
CA THR A 160 -2.98 0.62 11.36
C THR A 160 -4.43 1.04 11.50
N ARG A 161 -4.69 2.08 12.31
CA ARG A 161 -5.96 2.83 12.31
C ARG A 161 -6.16 3.59 10.99
N VAL A 162 -5.49 3.17 9.93
CA VAL A 162 -5.44 3.86 8.65
C VAL A 162 -5.87 2.90 7.55
N ARG A 163 -6.62 3.42 6.61
CA ARG A 163 -7.01 2.75 5.38
C ARG A 163 -6.47 3.58 4.23
N VAL A 164 -5.83 2.91 3.30
CA VAL A 164 -5.35 3.52 2.05
C VAL A 164 -6.54 3.62 1.12
N PHE A 165 -6.74 4.80 0.55
CA PHE A 165 -7.72 5.06 -0.49
C PHE A 165 -7.00 5.49 -1.76
N VAL A 166 -7.48 5.02 -2.90
CA VAL A 166 -6.98 5.36 -4.23
C VAL A 166 -8.15 5.69 -5.13
N ALA A 167 -8.08 6.81 -5.84
CA ALA A 167 -9.04 7.21 -6.86
C ALA A 167 -8.29 7.30 -8.20
N MET A 168 -8.66 6.41 -9.12
CA MET A 168 -8.05 6.34 -10.44
C MET A 168 -9.02 6.85 -11.52
N PRO A 169 -8.65 7.88 -12.30
CA PRO A 169 -9.46 8.32 -13.42
C PRO A 169 -9.51 7.24 -14.51
N VAL A 170 -10.68 7.04 -15.09
CA VAL A 170 -10.87 6.19 -16.28
C VAL A 170 -10.98 7.09 -17.50
N ALA A 171 -10.02 6.99 -18.42
CA ALA A 171 -9.95 7.83 -19.60
C ALA A 171 -10.50 7.11 -20.85
N VAL A 172 -11.37 7.79 -21.59
CA VAL A 172 -11.83 7.40 -22.93
C VAL A 172 -11.75 8.65 -23.82
N ASP A 173 -11.08 8.55 -24.96
CA ASP A 173 -10.90 9.64 -25.93
C ASP A 173 -10.42 10.97 -25.28
N GLY A 174 -9.47 10.86 -24.35
CA GLY A 174 -8.90 12.01 -23.64
C GLY A 174 -9.80 12.67 -22.60
N LYS A 175 -10.98 12.10 -22.31
CA LYS A 175 -11.90 12.58 -21.27
C LYS A 175 -12.15 11.54 -20.19
N VAL A 176 -12.51 12.00 -18.99
CA VAL A 176 -12.84 11.15 -17.86
C VAL A 176 -14.20 10.49 -18.05
N ALA A 177 -14.21 9.19 -18.31
CA ALA A 177 -15.42 8.38 -18.40
C ALA A 177 -15.95 7.92 -17.02
N GLY A 178 -15.15 8.06 -15.97
CA GLY A 178 -15.52 7.68 -14.62
C GLY A 178 -14.31 7.57 -13.70
N VAL A 179 -14.53 7.02 -12.51
CA VAL A 179 -13.46 6.81 -11.52
C VAL A 179 -13.54 5.39 -10.96
N VAL A 180 -12.40 4.73 -10.82
CA VAL A 180 -12.26 3.54 -9.97
C VAL A 180 -11.79 3.99 -8.61
N TYR A 181 -12.64 3.87 -7.60
CA TYR A 181 -12.31 4.23 -6.22
C TYR A 181 -12.10 2.97 -5.38
N LEU A 182 -10.88 2.79 -4.90
CA LEU A 182 -10.43 1.60 -4.20
C LEU A 182 -10.00 1.91 -2.78
N SER A 183 -10.09 0.93 -1.90
CA SER A 183 -9.58 1.08 -0.55
C SER A 183 -9.17 -0.22 0.12
N ARG A 184 -8.09 -0.21 0.89
CA ARG A 184 -7.63 -1.38 1.64
C ARG A 184 -6.88 -0.97 2.91
N THR A 185 -7.05 -1.75 3.98
CA THR A 185 -6.21 -1.60 5.17
C THR A 185 -4.88 -2.29 4.90
N PRO A 186 -3.73 -1.60 5.05
CA PRO A 186 -2.42 -2.22 4.89
C PRO A 186 -2.26 -3.45 5.79
N ASN A 187 -1.55 -4.46 5.29
CA ASN A 187 -1.14 -5.58 6.12
C ASN A 187 -0.22 -5.09 7.26
N ASN A 188 -0.21 -5.83 8.37
CA ASN A 188 0.57 -5.45 9.55
C ASN A 188 2.05 -5.85 9.43
N ILE A 189 2.95 -4.92 9.79
CA ILE A 189 4.40 -5.11 9.97
C ILE A 189 4.74 -6.36 10.80
N VAL A 190 4.00 -6.64 11.88
CA VAL A 190 4.31 -7.78 12.75
C VAL A 190 4.15 -9.11 12.02
N LYS A 191 3.18 -9.22 11.10
CA LYS A 191 2.98 -10.43 10.28
C LYS A 191 4.13 -10.62 9.29
N HIS A 192 4.66 -9.54 8.72
CA HIS A 192 5.83 -9.58 7.84
C HIS A 192 7.11 -9.93 8.60
N LEU A 193 7.33 -9.35 9.80
CA LEU A 193 8.46 -9.71 10.66
C LEU A 193 8.40 -11.18 11.11
N TYR A 194 7.21 -11.68 11.45
CA TYR A 194 7.00 -13.08 11.82
C TYR A 194 7.21 -14.03 10.64
N GLY A 195 6.88 -13.62 9.40
CA GLY A 195 7.14 -14.40 8.19
C GLY A 195 8.63 -14.54 7.88
N GLU A 196 9.42 -13.52 8.18
CA GLU A 196 10.88 -13.48 7.94
C GLU A 196 11.72 -13.94 9.14
N ARG A 197 11.09 -14.35 10.26
CA ARG A 197 11.77 -14.71 11.53
C ARG A 197 12.89 -15.74 11.38
N GLY A 198 12.79 -16.63 10.40
CA GLY A 198 13.84 -17.61 10.10
C GLY A 198 15.12 -16.96 9.59
N LYS A 199 15.01 -15.97 8.68
CA LYS A 199 16.16 -15.24 8.13
C LYS A 199 16.78 -14.34 9.18
N VAL A 200 15.96 -13.63 9.95
CA VAL A 200 16.42 -12.75 11.04
C VAL A 200 17.09 -13.57 12.14
N GLY A 201 16.51 -14.71 12.53
CA GLY A 201 17.10 -15.62 13.50
C GLY A 201 18.43 -16.21 13.01
N LEU A 202 18.51 -16.62 11.74
CA LEU A 202 19.75 -17.11 11.15
C LEU A 202 20.84 -16.04 11.08
N ALA A 203 20.47 -14.80 10.72
CA ALA A 203 21.39 -13.66 10.75
C ALA A 203 21.90 -13.38 12.17
N ALA A 204 21.02 -13.40 13.17
CA ALA A 204 21.41 -13.21 14.57
C ALA A 204 22.35 -14.32 15.07
N ILE A 205 22.06 -15.58 14.75
CA ILE A 205 22.93 -16.72 15.07
C ILE A 205 24.28 -16.58 14.36
N ALA A 206 24.30 -16.16 13.09
CA ALA A 206 25.54 -15.95 12.35
C ALA A 206 26.40 -14.84 12.97
N ILE A 207 25.79 -13.71 13.36
CA ILE A 207 26.48 -12.60 14.01
C ILE A 207 27.03 -13.02 15.37
N LEU A 208 26.20 -13.66 16.21
CA LEU A 208 26.61 -14.14 17.54
C LEU A 208 27.69 -15.22 17.45
N GLY A 209 27.52 -16.18 16.54
CA GLY A 209 28.48 -17.25 16.30
C GLY A 209 29.82 -16.71 15.81
N GLY A 210 29.81 -15.77 14.86
CA GLY A 210 31.02 -15.09 14.39
C GLY A 210 31.71 -14.30 15.50
N THR A 211 30.94 -13.54 16.29
CA THR A 211 31.48 -12.75 17.42
C THR A 211 32.11 -13.66 18.47
N LEU A 212 31.45 -14.76 18.84
CA LEU A 212 31.96 -15.72 19.82
C LEU A 212 33.21 -16.44 19.31
N LEU A 213 33.23 -16.83 18.03
CA LEU A 213 34.38 -17.46 17.40
C LEU A 213 35.61 -16.53 17.43
N ILE A 214 35.43 -15.27 17.03
CA ILE A 214 36.49 -14.25 17.07
C ILE A 214 36.99 -14.07 18.51
N GLY A 215 36.08 -13.94 19.48
CA GLY A 215 36.43 -13.82 20.90
C GLY A 215 37.22 -15.03 21.42
N LEU A 216 36.83 -16.24 21.01
CA LEU A 216 37.49 -17.49 21.42
C LEU A 216 38.88 -17.61 20.81
N VAL A 217 39.05 -17.25 19.53
CA VAL A 217 40.36 -17.21 18.86
C VAL A 217 41.28 -16.21 19.56
N PHE A 218 40.78 -15.01 19.89
CA PHE A 218 41.57 -13.98 20.55
C PHE A 218 42.00 -14.40 21.96
N LEU A 219 41.07 -14.96 22.73
CA LEU A 219 41.35 -15.48 24.07
C LEU A 219 42.42 -16.58 24.04
N ARG A 220 42.34 -17.50 23.07
CA ARG A 220 43.24 -18.66 22.99
C ARG A 220 44.61 -18.32 22.42
N THR A 221 44.67 -17.40 21.45
CA THR A 221 45.89 -17.11 20.67
C THR A 221 46.65 -15.90 21.21
N VAL A 222 45.97 -14.94 21.83
CA VAL A 222 46.60 -13.69 22.29
C VAL A 222 46.59 -13.64 23.81
N SER A 223 45.40 -13.64 24.42
CA SER A 223 45.28 -13.39 25.87
C SER A 223 45.95 -14.47 26.71
N ARG A 224 45.67 -15.75 26.47
CA ARG A 224 46.25 -16.86 27.27
C ARG A 224 47.78 -16.91 27.21
N PRO A 225 48.44 -16.85 26.04
CA PRO A 225 49.90 -16.83 25.98
C PRO A 225 50.50 -15.62 26.72
N ILE A 226 49.92 -14.42 26.57
CA ILE A 226 50.38 -13.23 27.28
C ILE A 226 50.30 -13.43 28.80
N TYR A 227 49.19 -13.95 29.32
CA TYR A 227 49.08 -14.24 30.75
C TYR A 227 50.10 -15.29 31.21
N ALA A 228 50.33 -16.35 30.42
CA ALA A 228 51.35 -17.34 30.74
C ALA A 228 52.78 -16.74 30.76
N LEU A 229 53.08 -15.83 29.82
CA LEU A 229 54.33 -15.07 29.80
C LEU A 229 54.47 -14.15 31.02
N MET A 230 53.41 -13.44 31.40
CA MET A 230 53.39 -12.60 32.60
C MET A 230 53.64 -13.41 33.87
N GLU A 231 53.02 -14.59 33.97
CA GLU A 231 53.15 -15.49 35.12
C GLU A 231 54.55 -16.10 35.22
N ARG A 232 55.16 -16.49 34.09
CA ARG A 232 56.57 -16.91 34.03
C ARG A 232 57.52 -15.78 34.43
N THR A 233 57.30 -14.58 33.91
CA THR A 233 58.12 -13.40 34.25
C THR A 233 58.04 -13.07 35.74
N LYS A 234 56.84 -13.18 36.35
CA LYS A 234 56.66 -13.01 37.80
C LYS A 234 57.40 -14.06 38.62
N ARG A 235 57.38 -15.33 38.19
CA ARG A 235 58.12 -16.41 38.88
C ARG A 235 59.64 -16.25 38.77
N ILE A 236 60.15 -15.85 37.59
CA ILE A 236 61.56 -15.52 37.41
C ILE A 236 61.97 -14.35 38.31
N ALA A 237 61.16 -13.28 38.36
CA ALA A 237 61.41 -12.13 39.23
C ALA A 237 61.38 -12.49 40.73
N ALA A 238 60.63 -13.52 41.12
CA ALA A 238 60.58 -14.05 42.48
C ALA A 238 61.73 -15.02 42.81
N GLY A 239 62.63 -15.30 41.86
CA GLY A 239 63.83 -16.13 42.08
C GLY A 239 63.65 -17.63 41.85
N ASP A 240 62.54 -18.06 41.24
CA ASP A 240 62.29 -19.46 40.88
C ASP A 240 63.11 -19.84 39.63
N ARG A 241 64.14 -20.68 39.81
CA ARG A 241 65.07 -21.09 38.75
C ARG A 241 64.51 -22.14 37.80
N ASP A 242 63.39 -22.79 38.15
CA ASP A 242 62.69 -23.76 37.30
C ASP A 242 61.70 -23.11 36.32
N ALA A 243 61.63 -21.77 36.28
CA ALA A 243 60.71 -21.00 35.45
C ALA A 243 61.28 -20.56 34.07
N ILE A 244 62.50 -20.99 33.74
CA ILE A 244 63.21 -20.69 32.47
C ILE A 244 62.80 -21.69 31.37
#